data_AF-A0A5J9SQ04-F1
#
_entry.id   AF-A0A5J9SQ04-F1
#
_cell.length_a   1.000
_cell.length_b   1.000
_cell.length_c   1.000
_cell.angle_alpha   90.00
_cell.angle_beta   90.00
_cell.angle_gamma   90.00
#
_symmetry.space_group_name_H-M   'P 1'
#
loop_
_entity.id
_entity.type
_entity.pdbx_description
1 polymer ?
#
loop_
_entity_poly.entity_id
_entity_poly.type
_entity_poly.pdbx_seq_one_letter_code
_entity_poly.pdbx_strand_id
1 'polypeptide(L)'
;MLRSRLRAASRIRGGGEGAGRWTTPGHEERPKGYLFNRPPPPPGESRKWEDWELPCYITSFLTIVILGVGLNAKPDLTLETWAHQKALERLQQQELAAAPAGDTDAE
;
A
#
# COMPACT_ATOMS: atom_id res chain seq x y z
N MET A 1 36.96 -5.02 -33.12
CA MET A 1 37.32 -4.33 -31.86
C MET A 1 36.07 -3.72 -31.20
N LEU A 2 35.16 -4.53 -30.65
CA LEU A 2 33.87 -4.03 -30.12
C LEU A 2 33.38 -4.81 -28.88
N ARG A 3 34.28 -5.24 -28.00
CA ARG A 3 33.93 -6.00 -26.78
C ARG A 3 34.51 -5.45 -25.48
N SER A 4 35.28 -4.36 -25.53
CA SER A 4 36.01 -3.82 -24.37
C SER A 4 35.32 -2.68 -23.61
N ARG A 5 34.12 -2.24 -24.02
CA ARG A 5 33.49 -1.01 -23.48
C ARG A 5 32.35 -1.20 -22.46
N LEU A 6 32.07 -2.42 -22.01
CA LEU A 6 30.97 -2.69 -21.06
C LEU A 6 31.40 -3.02 -19.62
N ARG A 7 32.64 -2.73 -19.21
CA ARG A 7 33.15 -3.05 -17.86
C ARG A 7 33.33 -1.85 -16.92
N ALA A 8 32.76 -0.68 -17.22
CA ALA A 8 32.92 0.52 -16.37
C ALA A 8 31.71 0.81 -15.45
N ALA A 9 30.69 -0.05 -15.42
CA ALA A 9 29.46 0.19 -14.65
C ALA A 9 29.25 -0.77 -13.47
N SER A 10 30.30 -1.48 -13.02
CA SER A 10 30.20 -2.32 -11.84
C SER A 10 31.02 -1.77 -10.67
N ARG A 11 30.27 -1.20 -9.71
CA ARG A 11 30.59 -1.17 -8.27
C ARG A 11 31.70 -0.22 -7.82
N ILE A 12 31.37 1.08 -7.81
CA ILE A 12 31.81 1.96 -6.72
C ILE A 12 30.56 2.30 -5.91
N ARG A 13 30.12 1.35 -5.07
CA ARG A 13 29.20 1.65 -3.96
C ARG A 13 29.88 1.16 -2.70
N GLY A 14 30.55 2.09 -2.02
CA GLY A 14 31.04 1.96 -0.64
C GLY A 14 32.15 0.94 -0.43
N GLY A 15 33.40 1.38 -0.55
CA GLY A 15 34.57 0.56 -0.20
C GLY A 15 35.85 1.41 -0.11
N GLY A 16 35.74 2.63 0.42
CA GLY A 16 36.90 3.45 0.75
C GLY A 16 37.24 3.26 2.22
N GLU A 17 38.51 3.04 2.53
CA GLU A 17 39.04 3.16 3.89
C GLU A 17 38.77 4.59 4.40
N GLY A 18 37.85 4.71 5.35
CA GLY A 18 37.54 5.97 6.03
C GLY A 18 36.06 6.31 6.03
N ALA A 19 35.61 6.86 7.16
CA ALA A 19 34.27 7.41 7.33
C ALA A 19 34.07 8.55 6.33
N GLY A 20 33.26 8.32 5.30
CA GLY A 20 32.76 9.38 4.43
C GLY A 20 31.87 10.35 5.21
N ARG A 21 31.73 11.57 4.70
CA ARG A 21 30.88 12.64 5.30
C ARG A 21 29.43 12.20 5.61
N TRP A 22 28.94 11.14 4.98
CA TRP A 22 27.58 10.60 5.14
C TRP A 22 27.54 9.23 5.85
N THR A 23 28.67 8.74 6.36
CA THR A 23 28.75 7.43 7.00
C THR A 23 29.38 7.58 8.38
N THR A 24 28.67 7.16 9.43
CA THR A 24 29.24 7.04 10.77
C THR A 24 30.25 5.88 10.79
N PRO A 25 31.41 6.02 11.46
CA PRO A 25 32.26 4.87 11.75
C PRO A 25 31.43 3.84 12.50
N GLY A 26 31.08 2.73 11.85
CA GLY A 26 30.40 1.62 12.49
C GLY A 26 31.35 0.88 13.43
N HIS A 27 30.81 -0.03 14.23
CA HIS A 27 31.59 -0.91 15.11
C HIS A 27 32.40 -1.98 14.35
N GLU A 28 32.46 -1.91 13.02
CA GLU A 28 33.05 -2.95 12.18
C GLU A 28 34.21 -2.37 11.36
N GLU A 29 35.36 -3.02 11.47
CA GLU A 29 36.62 -2.62 10.83
C GLU A 29 36.65 -2.96 9.33
N ARG A 30 35.88 -3.98 8.89
CA ARG A 30 35.84 -4.46 7.50
C ARG A 30 34.44 -4.95 7.10
N PRO A 31 34.03 -4.84 5.82
CA PRO A 31 32.73 -5.31 5.35
C PRO A 31 32.64 -6.84 5.46
N LYS A 32 31.70 -7.33 6.28
CA LYS A 32 31.56 -8.76 6.64
C LYS A 32 31.08 -9.69 5.52
N GLY A 33 30.60 -9.17 4.38
CA GLY A 33 30.16 -9.98 3.23
C GLY A 33 28.92 -10.86 3.47
N TYR A 34 28.29 -10.77 4.65
CA TYR A 34 27.08 -11.52 5.01
C TYR A 34 25.81 -10.71 4.73
N LEU A 35 24.73 -11.41 4.38
CA LEU A 35 23.41 -10.81 4.21
C LEU A 35 22.99 -10.18 5.55
N PHE A 36 22.77 -8.86 5.56
CA PHE A 36 22.40 -8.08 6.75
C PHE A 36 23.44 -8.05 7.89
N ASN A 37 24.73 -8.22 7.58
CA ASN A 37 25.84 -8.20 8.55
C ASN A 37 25.73 -9.25 9.68
N ARG A 38 24.93 -10.30 9.49
CA ARG A 38 24.79 -11.40 10.45
C ARG A 38 25.25 -12.71 9.84
N PRO A 39 26.01 -13.54 10.58
CA PRO A 39 26.31 -14.89 10.13
C PRO A 39 24.99 -15.65 9.92
N PRO A 40 24.90 -16.49 8.88
CA PRO A 40 23.75 -17.36 8.71
C PRO A 40 23.61 -18.26 9.96
N PRO A 41 22.37 -18.51 10.43
CA PRO A 41 22.17 -19.44 11.53
C PRO A 41 22.66 -20.84 11.12
N PRO A 42 23.12 -21.67 12.07
CA PRO A 42 23.52 -23.03 11.78
C PRO A 42 22.38 -23.82 11.11
N PRO A 43 22.72 -24.82 10.27
CA PRO A 43 21.71 -25.57 9.52
C PRO A 43 20.75 -26.26 10.48
N GLY A 44 19.47 -25.88 10.40
CA GLY A 44 18.41 -26.40 11.27
C GLY A 44 17.86 -25.39 12.29
N GLU A 45 18.49 -24.23 12.47
CA GLU A 45 17.98 -23.17 13.34
C GLU A 45 17.26 -22.07 12.55
N SER A 46 16.00 -21.81 12.92
CA SER A 46 15.27 -20.63 12.45
C SER A 46 15.73 -19.38 13.20
N ARG A 47 15.83 -18.25 12.50
CA ARG A 47 16.10 -16.95 13.10
C ARG A 47 15.06 -16.64 14.20
N LYS A 48 15.53 -16.36 15.41
CA LYS A 48 14.68 -15.86 16.51
C LYS A 48 14.19 -14.48 16.15
N TRP A 49 12.90 -14.24 16.36
CA TRP A 49 12.31 -12.91 16.23
C TRP A 49 12.90 -12.01 17.31
N GLU A 50 13.16 -10.76 16.96
CA GLU A 50 13.50 -9.74 17.94
C GLU A 50 12.22 -9.11 18.49
N ASP A 51 12.22 -8.69 19.76
CA ASP A 51 11.01 -8.19 20.43
C ASP A 51 10.40 -6.94 19.76
N TRP A 52 11.18 -6.21 18.96
CA TRP A 52 10.71 -5.06 18.18
C TRP A 52 10.04 -5.44 16.85
N GLU A 53 10.36 -6.63 16.30
CA GLU A 53 9.82 -7.08 15.02
C GLU A 53 8.30 -7.27 15.16
N LEU A 54 7.84 -7.78 16.30
CA LEU A 54 6.44 -8.06 16.56
C LEU A 54 5.54 -6.80 16.58
N PRO A 55 5.83 -5.74 17.37
CA PRO A 55 5.11 -4.47 17.28
C PRO A 55 5.15 -3.84 15.88
N CYS A 56 6.31 -3.90 15.21
CA CYS A 56 6.50 -3.32 13.88
C CYS A 56 5.64 -4.02 12.81
N TYR A 57 5.57 -5.35 12.84
CA TYR A 57 4.75 -6.11 11.89
C TYR A 57 3.26 -5.92 12.16
N ILE A 58 2.84 -5.93 13.43
CA ILE A 58 1.43 -5.72 13.79
C ILE A 58 0.96 -4.36 13.30
N THR A 59 1.72 -3.30 13.59
CA THR A 59 1.36 -1.93 13.19
C THR A 59 1.37 -1.76 11.68
N SER A 60 2.39 -2.28 10.99
CA SER A 60 2.47 -2.22 9.52
C SER A 60 1.34 -3.01 8.85
N PHE A 61 0.95 -4.14 9.40
CA PHE A 61 -0.17 -4.92 8.90
C PHE A 61 -1.49 -4.17 9.11
N LEU A 62 -1.70 -3.62 10.31
CA LEU A 62 -2.91 -2.89 10.66
C LEU A 62 -3.08 -1.62 9.80
N THR A 63 -2.00 -0.91 9.47
CA THR A 63 -2.08 0.24 8.55
C THR A 63 -2.49 -0.18 7.14
N ILE A 64 -1.92 -1.28 6.61
CA ILE A 64 -2.30 -1.81 5.30
C ILE A 64 -3.75 -2.28 5.30
N VAL A 65 -4.22 -2.94 6.37
CA VAL A 65 -5.61 -3.37 6.49
C VAL A 65 -6.55 -2.19 6.59
N ILE A 66 -6.25 -1.18 7.41
CA ILE A 66 -7.06 0.05 7.50
C ILE A 66 -7.07 0.77 6.15
N LEU A 67 -5.97 0.82 5.43
CA LEU A 67 -5.94 1.45 4.12
C LEU A 67 -6.70 0.62 3.08
N GLY A 68 -6.50 -0.70 3.05
CA GLY A 68 -7.16 -1.58 2.10
C GLY A 68 -8.67 -1.69 2.33
N VAL A 69 -9.08 -2.03 3.55
CA VAL A 69 -10.48 -2.14 3.94
C VAL A 69 -11.11 -0.77 4.09
N GLY A 70 -10.43 0.20 4.70
CA GLY A 70 -11.00 1.54 4.92
C GLY A 70 -11.12 2.38 3.65
N LEU A 71 -10.27 2.19 2.64
CA LEU A 71 -10.52 2.79 1.32
C LEU A 71 -11.59 2.04 0.53
N ASN A 72 -11.66 0.71 0.64
CA ASN A 72 -12.68 -0.08 -0.07
C ASN A 72 -14.08 0.09 0.52
N ALA A 73 -14.19 0.21 1.84
CA ALA A 73 -15.42 0.48 2.56
C ALA A 73 -15.76 1.97 2.62
N LYS A 74 -15.14 2.82 1.79
CA LYS A 74 -15.57 4.21 1.65
C LYS A 74 -17.04 4.19 1.23
N PRO A 75 -17.99 4.57 2.11
CA PRO A 75 -19.37 4.68 1.71
C PRO A 75 -19.43 5.75 0.63
N ASP A 76 -20.17 5.51 -0.45
CA ASP A 76 -20.39 6.46 -1.52
C ASP A 76 -21.14 7.69 -1.00
N LEU A 77 -20.42 8.58 -0.31
CA LEU A 77 -20.83 9.92 0.12
C LEU A 77 -20.68 10.91 -1.04
N THR A 78 -20.73 10.42 -2.28
CA THR A 78 -20.68 11.26 -3.47
C THR A 78 -22.03 11.95 -3.60
N LEU A 79 -22.01 13.24 -3.93
CA LEU A 79 -23.25 14.01 -4.13
C LEU A 79 -24.13 13.41 -5.25
N GLU A 80 -23.50 12.65 -6.15
CA GLU A 80 -24.11 11.96 -7.28
C GLU A 80 -25.12 10.90 -6.84
N THR A 81 -24.85 10.12 -5.79
CA THR A 81 -25.79 9.09 -5.30
C THR A 81 -27.06 9.74 -4.73
N TRP A 82 -26.91 10.84 -3.99
CA TRP A 82 -28.05 11.63 -3.51
C TRP A 82 -28.84 12.25 -4.67
N ALA A 83 -28.15 12.84 -5.65
CA ALA A 83 -28.78 13.45 -6.81
C ALA A 83 -29.55 12.41 -7.64
N HIS A 84 -29.00 11.21 -7.84
CA HIS A 84 -29.66 10.13 -8.56
C HIS A 84 -30.91 9.64 -7.82
N GLN A 85 -30.84 9.43 -6.50
CA GLN A 85 -32.02 9.07 -5.71
C GLN A 85 -33.10 10.15 -5.79
N LYS A 86 -32.71 11.43 -5.70
CA LYS A 86 -33.67 12.53 -5.78
C LYS A 86 -34.29 12.68 -7.17
N ALA A 87 -33.54 12.39 -8.23
CA ALA A 87 -34.06 12.38 -9.59
C ALA A 87 -35.12 11.28 -9.79
N LEU A 88 -34.87 10.07 -9.28
CA LEU A 88 -35.84 8.97 -9.32
C LEU A 88 -37.13 9.30 -8.55
N GLU A 89 -37.01 9.91 -7.36
CA GLU A 89 -38.18 10.31 -6.56
C GLU A 89 -39.06 11.31 -7.31
N ARG A 90 -38.47 12.26 -8.03
CA ARG A 90 -39.22 13.23 -8.85
C ARG A 90 -39.91 12.58 -10.05
N LEU A 91 -39.26 11.62 -10.71
CA LEU A 91 -39.87 10.87 -11.80
C LEU A 91 -41.07 10.06 -11.32
N GLN A 92 -40.96 9.37 -10.18
CA GLN A 92 -42.07 8.64 -9.58
C GLN A 92 -43.23 9.55 -9.17
N GLN A 93 -42.94 10.73 -8.63
CA GLN A 93 -43.97 11.73 -8.30
C GLN A 93 -44.68 12.26 -9.55
N GLN A 94 -43.94 12.49 -10.64
CA GLN A 94 -44.52 12.89 -11.92
C GLN A 94 -45.36 11.77 -12.54
N GLU A 95 -44.91 10.52 -12.46
CA GLU A 95 -45.65 9.35 -12.94
C GLU A 95 -46.94 9.12 -12.14
N LEU A 96 -46.87 9.24 -10.81
CA LEU A 96 -48.06 9.13 -9.94
C LEU A 96 -49.03 10.31 -10.14
N ALA A 97 -48.53 11.50 -10.44
CA ALA A 97 -49.36 12.66 -10.76
C ALA A 97 -49.91 12.62 -12.21
N ALA A 98 -49.24 11.91 -13.11
CA ALA A 98 -49.66 11.70 -14.50
C ALA A 98 -50.54 10.44 -14.67
N ALA A 99 -50.63 9.58 -13.65
CA ALA A 99 -51.60 8.50 -13.61
C ALA A 99 -53.02 9.11 -13.66
N PRO A 100 -53.78 8.86 -14.73
CA PRO A 100 -55.04 9.55 -14.95
C PRO A 100 -56.09 9.13 -13.93
N ALA A 101 -56.84 10.11 -13.43
CA ALA A 101 -58.19 9.89 -12.94
C ALA A 101 -59.06 9.37 -14.11
N GLY A 102 -59.07 8.05 -14.28
CA GLY A 102 -59.95 7.27 -15.15
C GLY A 102 -59.73 5.83 -14.71
N ASP A 103 -60.66 5.14 -14.08
CA ASP A 103 -62.03 4.93 -14.53
C ASP A 103 -63.00 4.85 -13.33
N THR A 104 -63.89 5.83 -13.14
CA THR A 104 -65.14 5.65 -12.35
C THR A 104 -66.22 6.62 -12.84
N ASP A 105 -66.45 6.69 -14.15
CA ASP A 105 -67.64 7.34 -14.74
C ASP A 105 -68.33 6.35 -15.69
N ALA A 106 -68.90 5.29 -15.13
CA ALA A 106 -69.85 4.42 -15.83
C ALA A 106 -70.71 3.63 -14.82
N GLU A 107 -71.82 4.21 -14.37
CA GLU A 107 -73.14 3.55 -14.28
C GLU A 107 -74.26 4.60 -14.12
#